data_AF-A0A7J7KP07-F1
#
_entry.id   AF-A0A7J7KP07-F1
#
_cell.length_a   1.000
_cell.length_b   1.000
_cell.length_c   1.000
_cell.angle_alpha   90.00
_cell.angle_beta   90.00
_cell.angle_gamma   90.00
#
_symmetry.space_group_name_H-M   'P 1'
#
loop_
_entity.id
_entity.type
_entity.pdbx_description
1 polymer ?
#
loop_
_entity_poly.entity_id
_entity_poly.type
_entity_poly.pdbx_seq_one_letter_code
_entity_poly.pdbx_strand_id
1 'polypeptide(L)' 'MANDLSYPEEVLDEMLAVLSDNEWDEPVEKLRPIRNNLCTQLGITPPVMKKSLTSADNQNKLELQSDASLVDQ' A
#
# COMPACT_ATOMS: atom_id res chain seq x y z
N MET A 1 17.18 -3.51 24.63
CA MET A 1 16.43 -4.73 24.31
C MET A 1 17.00 -5.23 22.99
N ALA A 2 17.83 -6.26 23.02
CA ALA A 2 18.36 -6.85 21.79
C ALA A 2 17.18 -7.47 21.05
N ASN A 3 16.99 -7.08 19.79
CA ASN A 3 16.00 -7.69 18.92
C ASN A 3 16.52 -9.09 18.60
N ASP A 4 16.11 -10.07 19.40
CA ASP A 4 16.43 -11.47 19.16
C ASP A 4 15.66 -11.90 17.91
N LEU A 5 16.32 -11.85 16.75
CA LEU A 5 15.78 -12.28 15.46
C LEU A 5 15.77 -13.82 15.42
N SER A 6 15.03 -14.45 16.33
CA SER A 6 14.78 -15.89 16.34
C SER A 6 13.73 -16.22 15.27
N TYR A 7 14.10 -16.08 13.99
CA TYR A 7 13.30 -16.59 12.89
C TYR A 7 13.71 -18.02 12.56
N PRO A 8 12.79 -18.87 12.07
CA PRO A 8 13.16 -20.16 11.51
C PRO A 8 14.22 -19.99 10.41
N GLU A 9 15.18 -20.92 10.34
CA GLU A 9 16.26 -20.90 9.34
C GLU A 9 15.72 -20.83 7.91
N GLU A 10 14.64 -21.57 7.62
CA GLU A 10 13.95 -21.55 6.33
C GLU A 10 13.48 -20.15 5.92
N VAL A 11 12.96 -19.38 6.89
CA VAL A 11 12.50 -18.00 6.64
C VAL A 11 13.69 -17.09 6.36
N LEU A 12 14.81 -17.30 7.06
CA LEU A 12 16.03 -16.51 6.84
C LEU A 12 16.65 -16.80 5.47
N ASP A 13 16.69 -18.07 5.06
CA ASP A 13 17.20 -18.48 3.75
C ASP A 13 16.34 -17.91 2.60
N GLU A 14 15.01 -18.00 2.72
CA GLU A 14 14.10 -17.40 1.75
C GLU A 14 14.28 -15.88 1.65
N MET A 15 14.43 -15.21 2.79
CA MET A 15 14.68 -13.78 2.81
C MET A 15 16.02 -13.42 2.17
N LEU A 16 17.07 -14.17 2.45
CA LEU A 16 18.39 -13.94 1.86
C LEU A 16 18.36 -14.12 0.35
N ALA A 17 17.65 -15.14 -0.15
CA ALA A 17 17.44 -15.33 -1.58
C ALA A 17 16.72 -14.14 -2.22
N VAL A 18 15.62 -13.67 -1.60
CA VAL A 18 14.92 -12.47 -2.08
C VAL A 18 15.83 -11.24 -2.05
N LEU A 19 16.69 -11.09 -1.03
CA LEU A 19 17.61 -9.96 -0.93
C LEU A 19 18.70 -9.98 -2.00
N SER A 20 19.17 -11.17 -2.40
CA SER A 20 20.20 -11.34 -3.43
C SER A 20 19.67 -11.29 -4.86
N ASP A 21 18.46 -11.81 -5.09
CA ASP A 21 17.95 -12.07 -6.43
C ASP A 21 17.27 -10.84 -7.06
N ASN A 22 16.95 -9.83 -6.25
CA ASN A 22 16.27 -8.63 -6.73
C ASN A 22 17.26 -7.50 -7.07
N GLU A 23 17.08 -6.88 -8.24
CA GLU A 23 17.77 -5.65 -8.61
C GLU A 23 17.17 -4.46 -7.87
N TRP A 24 17.95 -3.84 -6.99
CA TRP A 24 17.50 -2.74 -6.12
C TRP A 24 17.51 -1.36 -6.79
N ASP A 25 18.07 -1.28 -8.01
CA ASP A 25 18.10 -0.06 -8.82
C ASP A 25 16.85 0.09 -9.72
N GLU A 26 15.84 -0.74 -9.51
CA GLU A 26 14.55 -0.70 -10.20
C GLU A 26 13.61 0.39 -9.63
N PRO A 27 12.57 0.81 -10.38
CA PRO A 27 11.58 1.75 -9.90
C PRO A 27 10.92 1.32 -8.58
N VAL A 28 10.70 2.30 -7.70
CA VAL A 28 10.16 2.09 -6.35
C VAL A 28 8.81 1.38 -6.38
N GLU A 29 8.00 1.61 -7.41
CA GLU A 29 6.70 0.96 -7.61
C GLU A 29 6.84 -0.57 -7.71
N LYS A 30 7.93 -1.07 -8.28
CA LYS A 30 8.25 -2.50 -8.37
C LYS A 30 8.87 -3.03 -7.07
N LEU A 31 9.67 -2.22 -6.39
CA LEU A 31 10.34 -2.61 -5.14
C LEU A 31 9.40 -2.65 -3.92
N ARG A 32 8.32 -1.85 -3.93
CA ARG A 32 7.34 -1.80 -2.84
C ARG A 32 6.71 -3.17 -2.52
N PRO A 33 6.17 -3.93 -3.50
CA PRO A 33 5.68 -5.29 -3.27
C PRO A 33 6.73 -6.21 -2.63
N ILE A 34 7.98 -6.17 -3.10
CA ILE A 34 9.07 -7.03 -2.61
C ILE A 34 9.36 -6.72 -1.14
N ARG A 35 9.57 -5.43 -0.82
CA ARG A 35 9.76 -4.99 0.57
C ARG A 35 8.57 -5.37 1.47
N ASN A 36 7.33 -5.20 0.97
CA ASN A 36 6.14 -5.52 1.76
C ASN A 36 5.99 -7.03 2.01
N ASN A 37 6.43 -7.86 1.06
CA ASN A 37 6.48 -9.30 1.24
C ASN A 37 7.49 -9.66 2.36
N LEU A 38 8.69 -9.09 2.33
CA LEU A 38 9.68 -9.25 3.42
C LEU A 38 9.13 -8.80 4.78
N CYS A 39 8.43 -7.66 4.83
CA CYS A 39 7.77 -7.21 6.06
C CYS A 39 6.75 -8.25 6.57
N THR A 40 5.96 -8.83 5.67
CA THR A 40 4.97 -9.86 6.03
C THR A 40 5.63 -11.10 6.61
N GLN A 41 6.71 -11.59 5.99
CA GLN A 41 7.47 -12.76 6.48
C GLN A 41 8.05 -12.53 7.88
N LEU A 42 8.50 -11.30 8.16
CA LEU A 42 9.05 -10.90 9.45
C LEU A 42 8.00 -10.58 10.52
N GLY A 43 6.70 -10.61 10.19
CA GLY A 43 5.63 -10.14 11.08
C GLY A 43 5.64 -8.63 11.32
N ILE A 44 6.31 -7.86 10.45
CA ILE A 44 6.40 -6.40 10.51
C ILE A 44 5.26 -5.81 9.68
N THR A 45 4.58 -4.80 10.22
CA THR A 45 3.55 -4.09 9.47
C THR A 45 4.15 -3.40 8.24
N PRO A 46 3.65 -3.69 7.02
CA PRO A 46 4.18 -3.06 5.81
C PRO A 46 3.96 -1.53 5.84
N PRO A 47 4.94 -0.73 5.41
CA PRO A 47 4.77 0.71 5.38
C PRO A 47 3.80 1.13 4.28
N VAL A 48 2.71 1.77 4.69
CA VAL A 48 1.68 2.32 3.80
C VAL A 48 2.04 3.72 3.35
N MET A 49 1.78 4.03 2.08
CA MET A 49 1.85 5.41 1.61
C MET A 49 0.74 6.21 2.26
N LYS A 50 1.11 7.25 3.00
CA LYS A 50 0.16 8.32 3.30
C LYS A 50 -0.15 8.96 1.96
N LYS A 51 -1.41 8.90 1.53
CA LYS A 51 -1.90 9.68 0.39
C LYS A 51 -1.52 11.12 0.71
N SER A 52 -0.55 11.69 0.00
CA SER A 52 -0.32 13.12 0.07
C SER A 52 -1.64 13.75 -0.36
N LEU A 53 -2.33 14.43 0.55
CA LEU A 53 -3.45 15.30 0.20
C LEU A 53 -2.86 16.45 -0.63
N THR A 54 -2.58 16.20 -1.91
CA THR A 54 -2.33 17.27 -2.86
C THR A 54 -3.69 17.90 -3.12
N SER A 55 -3.87 19.11 -2.60
CA SER A 55 -5.02 19.98 -2.84
C SER A 55 -5.29 20.09 -4.35
N ALA A 56 -6.29 19.37 -4.84
CA ALA A 56 -6.85 19.50 -6.18
C ALA A 56 -8.34 19.11 -6.16
N ASP A 57 -9.08 19.75 -5.25
CA ASP A 57 -10.53 19.91 -5.39
C ASP A 57 -10.80 20.95 -6.48
N ASN A 58 -11.35 20.54 -7.61
CA ASN A 58 -12.11 21.43 -8.49
C ASN A 58 -13.28 20.68 -9.13
N GLN A 59 -14.42 20.84 -8.46
CA GLN A 59 -15.75 21.09 -8.99
C GLN A 59 -16.14 20.42 -10.32
N ASN A 60 -16.99 19.40 -10.24
CA ASN A 60 -18.19 19.41 -11.09
C ASN A 60 -19.40 18.86 -10.33
N LYS A 61 -20.05 19.76 -9.57
CA LYS A 61 -21.41 19.60 -9.07
C LYS A 61 -22.35 19.97 -10.22
N LEU A 62 -22.64 19.04 -11.12
CA LEU A 62 -23.77 19.21 -12.03
C LEU A 62 -25.03 18.87 -11.25
N GLU A 63 -25.62 19.91 -10.65
CA GLU A 63 -27.01 19.88 -10.22
C GLU A 63 -27.89 19.57 -11.44
N LEU A 64 -28.60 18.44 -11.41
CA LEU A 64 -29.98 18.45 -11.91
C LEU A 64 -30.87 18.22 -10.69
N GLN A 65 -31.43 19.34 -10.25
CA GLN A 65 -32.45 19.42 -9.24
C GLN A 65 -33.70 18.68 -9.73
N SER A 66 -34.28 17.96 -8.78
CA SER A 66 -35.62 17.41 -8.75
C SER A 66 -36.71 18.44 -9.09
N ASP A 67 -37.59 18.10 -10.03
CA ASP A 67 -39.04 18.40 -10.03
C ASP A 67 -39.65 17.53 -11.16
N ALA A 68 -40.69 16.73 -11.02
CA ALA A 68 -41.85 16.86 -10.16
C ALA A 68 -42.41 15.46 -9.80
N SER A 69 -42.67 15.24 -8.51
CA SER A 69 -43.71 14.30 -8.09
C SER A 69 -45.01 15.09 -7.99
N LEU A 70 -45.89 14.87 -8.96
CA LEU A 70 -47.35 14.78 -8.85
C LEU A 70 -47.97 15.13 -7.48
N VAL A 71 -48.65 16.29 -7.36
CA VAL A 71 -49.92 16.45 -6.63
C VAL A 71 -50.75 17.58 -7.28
N ASP A 72 -51.93 17.28 -7.84
CA ASP A 72 -53.15 18.08 -7.65
C ASP A 72 -54.38 17.21 -7.97
N GLN A 73 -55.17 16.98 -6.92
CA GLN A 73 -56.63 16.77 -6.81
C GLN A 73 -57.39 15.88 -7.81
#